data_AF-A0A182KWZ0-F1
#
_entry.id   AF-A0A182KWZ0-F1
#
_cell.length_a   1.000
_cell.length_b   1.000
_cell.length_c   1.000
_cell.angle_alpha   90.00
_cell.angle_beta   90.00
_cell.angle_gamma   90.00
#
_symmetry.space_group_name_H-M   'P 1'
#
loop_
_entity.id
_entity.type
_entity.pdbx_description
1 polymer ?
#
loop_
_entity_poly.entity_id
_entity_poly.type
_entity_poly.pdbx_seq_one_letter_code
_entity_poly.pdbx_strand_id
1 'polypeptide(L)'
;MLAKRRSLINSDEKRKALQNVALARGRLKGALKTANQSSDDNSSFDDSEEESQVKRKRIDAPAINQSCPLTLFNRCIDVARFRENAPLYPLCRAWVKNNPREKVEEATMSEPRRRIKREHNPDIVNQFVSGELLEITEMPRPESTQLEPFLSVKPEPVGDFDIDKSSKSKEELIEEHREQWKKIRESSIAHRKKYNEARYGTSFKLLEALKK
;
A
#
# COMPACT_ATOMS: atom_id res chain seq x y z
N MET A 1 22.73 29.71 44.26
CA MET A 1 22.60 28.40 44.96
C MET A 1 21.59 27.53 44.22
N LEU A 2 22.04 26.62 43.34
CA LEU A 2 21.21 25.54 42.79
C LEU A 2 22.11 24.33 42.52
N ALA A 3 21.96 23.30 43.35
CA ALA A 3 22.79 22.10 43.36
C ALA A 3 22.44 21.15 42.20
N LYS A 4 23.47 20.75 41.44
CA LYS A 4 23.39 19.82 40.30
C LYS A 4 23.34 18.38 40.83
N ARG A 5 22.14 17.78 40.92
CA ARG A 5 21.99 16.35 41.29
C ARG A 5 22.31 15.46 40.07
N ARG A 6 23.48 14.80 40.08
CA ARG A 6 23.79 13.68 39.17
C ARG A 6 23.10 12.43 39.73
N SER A 7 22.16 11.86 39.00
CA SER A 7 21.61 10.53 39.31
C SER A 7 22.66 9.46 38.97
N LEU A 8 23.31 8.93 40.01
CA LEU A 8 24.10 7.70 39.91
C LEU A 8 23.11 6.53 39.98
N ILE A 9 22.72 6.00 38.83
CA ILE A 9 22.13 4.66 38.77
C ILE A 9 23.15 3.68 39.35
N ASN A 10 22.75 2.99 40.42
CA ASN A 10 23.61 2.14 41.22
C ASN A 10 24.22 1.04 40.33
N SER A 11 25.54 0.86 40.42
CA SER A 11 26.31 -0.14 39.67
C SER A 11 25.75 -1.56 39.78
N ASP A 12 25.06 -1.85 40.87
CA ASP A 12 24.51 -3.16 41.18
C ASP A 12 23.27 -3.51 40.36
N GLU A 13 22.43 -2.53 40.01
CA GLU A 13 21.31 -2.75 39.09
C GLU A 13 21.82 -3.05 37.68
N LYS A 14 22.88 -2.37 37.25
CA LYS A 14 23.52 -2.65 35.96
C LYS A 14 24.12 -4.05 35.91
N ARG A 15 24.75 -4.51 37.00
CA ARG A 15 25.27 -5.89 37.11
C ARG A 15 24.15 -6.93 37.07
N LYS A 16 23.06 -6.72 37.81
CA LYS A 16 21.87 -7.60 37.79
C LYS A 16 21.23 -7.65 36.40
N ALA A 17 21.10 -6.52 35.71
CA ALA A 17 20.56 -6.47 34.35
C ALA A 17 21.42 -7.26 33.36
N LEU A 18 22.75 -7.11 33.42
CA LEU A 18 23.67 -7.87 32.56
C LEU A 18 23.63 -9.38 32.86
N GLN A 19 23.54 -9.75 34.14
CA GLN A 19 23.39 -11.15 34.54
C GLN A 19 22.08 -11.75 34.04
N ASN A 20 20.97 -10.99 34.11
CA ASN A 20 19.68 -11.40 33.56
C ASN A 20 19.72 -11.59 32.04
N VAL A 21 20.42 -10.70 31.31
CA VAL A 21 20.62 -10.83 29.85
C VAL A 21 21.46 -12.07 29.53
N ALA A 22 22.51 -12.35 30.29
CA ALA A 22 23.32 -13.55 30.11
C ALA A 22 22.52 -14.84 30.37
N LEU A 23 21.69 -14.85 31.42
CA LEU A 23 20.82 -15.96 31.77
C LEU A 23 19.74 -16.19 30.69
N ALA A 24 19.11 -15.12 30.20
CA ALA A 24 18.13 -15.18 29.11
C ALA A 24 18.77 -15.71 27.81
N ARG A 25 19.98 -15.27 27.48
CA ARG A 25 20.74 -15.77 26.32
C ARG A 25 21.12 -17.25 26.48
N GLY A 26 21.49 -17.68 27.68
CA GLY A 26 21.76 -19.10 27.99
C GLY A 26 20.52 -19.98 27.80
N ARG A 27 19.36 -19.54 28.31
CA ARG A 27 18.08 -20.24 28.14
C ARG A 27 17.68 -20.36 26.66
N LEU A 28 17.79 -19.27 25.90
CA LEU A 28 17.50 -19.28 24.46
C LEU A 28 18.46 -20.19 23.68
N LYS A 29 19.75 -20.20 24.00
CA LYS A 29 20.72 -21.12 23.38
C LYS A 29 20.40 -22.59 23.68
N GLY A 30 19.97 -22.89 24.91
CA GLY A 30 19.52 -24.24 25.28
C GLY A 30 18.30 -24.68 24.48
N ALA A 31 17.25 -23.83 24.43
CA ALA A 31 16.02 -24.13 23.71
C ALA A 31 16.23 -24.29 22.19
N LEU A 32 17.14 -23.51 21.59
CA LEU A 32 17.47 -23.66 20.17
C LEU A 32 18.24 -24.97 19.90
N LYS A 33 19.11 -25.40 20.82
CA LYS A 33 19.83 -26.67 20.69
C LYS A 33 18.89 -27.86 20.80
N THR A 34 17.90 -27.82 21.70
CA THR A 34 16.88 -28.88 21.81
C THR A 34 15.93 -28.90 20.61
N ALA A 35 15.58 -27.74 20.04
CA ALA A 35 14.78 -27.67 18.82
C ALA A 35 15.50 -28.28 17.60
N ASN A 36 16.83 -28.16 17.54
CA ASN A 36 17.64 -28.81 16.50
C ASN A 36 17.96 -30.30 16.78
N GLN A 37 17.68 -30.79 17.99
CA GLN A 37 17.91 -32.18 18.39
C GLN A 37 16.62 -33.00 18.50
N SER A 38 15.45 -32.39 18.31
CA SER A 38 14.14 -33.06 18.37
C SER A 38 13.59 -33.49 17.01
N SER A 39 14.43 -33.60 15.99
CA SER A 39 14.11 -34.32 14.75
C SER A 39 15.01 -35.57 14.65
N ASP A 40 14.37 -36.70 14.92
CA ASP A 40 14.76 -38.09 14.71
C ASP A 40 15.58 -38.80 15.80
N ASP A 41 14.91 -39.79 16.41
CA ASP A 41 15.37 -40.79 17.37
C ASP A 41 16.39 -41.77 16.77
N ASN A 42 17.39 -42.10 17.59
CA ASN A 42 18.09 -43.39 17.71
C ASN A 42 18.78 -44.03 16.48
N SER A 43 20.12 -43.97 16.44
CA SER A 43 20.94 -45.19 16.25
C SER A 43 22.40 -45.00 16.66
N SER A 44 22.81 -45.83 17.60
CA SER A 44 24.18 -46.22 17.94
C SER A 44 24.88 -46.94 16.76
N PHE A 45 26.22 -46.94 16.80
CA PHE A 45 27.16 -47.87 16.12
C PHE A 45 27.75 -47.43 14.77
N ASP A 46 29.05 -47.13 14.83
CA ASP A 46 30.19 -47.66 14.06
C ASP A 46 30.08 -48.02 12.56
N ASP A 47 31.11 -47.54 11.86
CA ASP A 47 31.84 -48.14 10.74
C ASP A 47 31.25 -48.24 9.32
N SER A 48 32.15 -47.89 8.40
CA SER A 48 32.26 -48.28 6.99
C SER A 48 31.41 -47.61 5.89
N GLU A 49 32.14 -47.41 4.80
CA GLU A 49 31.85 -46.70 3.55
C GLU A 49 30.76 -47.38 2.73
N GLU A 50 30.00 -46.59 1.95
CA GLU A 50 29.70 -46.84 0.52
C GLU A 50 28.59 -45.91 0.02
N GLU A 51 28.68 -45.65 -1.28
CA GLU A 51 28.11 -44.53 -2.00
C GLU A 51 26.62 -44.74 -2.33
N SER A 52 25.78 -43.70 -2.18
CA SER A 52 24.47 -43.64 -2.81
C SER A 52 24.03 -42.19 -3.04
N GLN A 53 24.10 -41.78 -4.31
CA GLN A 53 23.78 -40.44 -4.76
C GLN A 53 22.30 -40.10 -4.54
N VAL A 54 22.05 -39.07 -3.72
CA VAL A 54 20.78 -38.32 -3.75
C VAL A 54 21.11 -36.86 -3.97
N LYS A 55 20.80 -36.35 -5.17
CA LYS A 55 20.94 -34.96 -5.60
C LYS A 55 20.11 -34.02 -4.71
N ARG A 56 20.64 -33.66 -3.55
CA ARG A 56 20.16 -32.51 -2.78
C ARG A 56 20.81 -31.27 -3.37
N LYS A 57 20.00 -30.44 -4.03
CA LYS A 57 20.35 -29.10 -4.48
C LYS A 57 20.96 -28.38 -3.28
N ARG A 58 22.28 -28.14 -3.30
CA ARG A 58 22.96 -27.38 -2.24
C ARG A 58 22.27 -26.02 -2.15
N ILE A 59 21.63 -25.76 -1.02
CA ILE A 59 21.27 -24.40 -0.63
C ILE A 59 22.62 -23.79 -0.26
N ASP A 60 23.23 -23.08 -1.21
CA ASP A 60 24.45 -22.34 -0.97
C ASP A 60 24.26 -21.49 0.29
N ALA A 61 25.13 -21.71 1.29
CA ALA A 61 25.18 -20.86 2.47
C ALA A 61 25.25 -19.40 2.01
N PRO A 62 24.52 -18.47 2.65
CA PRO A 62 24.54 -17.08 2.22
C PRO A 62 25.98 -16.58 2.30
N ALA A 63 26.53 -16.20 1.14
CA ALA A 63 27.79 -15.49 1.08
C ALA A 63 27.74 -14.36 2.11
N ILE A 64 28.79 -14.25 2.92
CA ILE A 64 28.96 -13.14 3.86
C ILE A 64 29.24 -11.91 2.98
N ASN A 65 28.16 -11.30 2.50
CA ASN A 65 28.23 -10.12 1.66
C ASN A 65 28.69 -8.96 2.54
N GLN A 66 29.92 -8.50 2.33
CA GLN A 66 30.42 -7.29 2.97
C GLN A 66 29.60 -6.11 2.40
N SER A 67 28.96 -5.33 3.27
CA SER A 67 28.07 -4.25 2.83
C SER A 67 28.85 -3.23 2.00
N CYS A 68 28.39 -2.96 0.78
CA CYS A 68 28.97 -1.97 -0.10
C CYS A 68 27.88 -0.93 -0.43
N PRO A 69 27.73 0.12 0.40
CA PRO A 69 26.73 1.14 0.17
C PRO A 69 27.17 2.09 -0.95
N LEU A 70 26.36 2.18 -2.01
CA LEU A 70 26.45 3.25 -3.00
C LEU A 70 25.43 4.34 -2.69
N THR A 71 25.85 5.60 -2.75
CA THR A 71 24.97 6.75 -2.52
C THR A 71 24.57 7.39 -3.86
N LEU A 72 23.27 7.41 -4.16
CA LEU A 72 22.69 8.05 -5.35
C LEU A 72 21.53 8.96 -4.92
N PHE A 73 21.61 10.25 -5.27
CA PHE A 73 20.59 11.27 -4.96
C PHE A 73 20.11 11.25 -3.49
N ASN A 74 21.04 11.35 -2.55
CA ASN A 74 20.79 11.34 -1.09
C ASN A 74 20.12 10.06 -0.56
N ARG A 75 20.16 8.96 -1.33
CA ARG A 75 19.70 7.63 -0.92
C ARG A 75 20.85 6.63 -1.05
N CYS A 76 21.06 5.80 -0.04
CA CYS A 76 22.06 4.74 -0.09
C CYS A 76 21.41 3.43 -0.54
N ILE A 77 22.07 2.67 -1.41
CA ILE A 77 21.69 1.30 -1.76
C ILE A 77 22.88 0.38 -1.51
N ASP A 78 22.64 -0.72 -0.80
CA ASP A 78 23.66 -1.74 -0.57
C ASP A 78 23.70 -2.70 -1.76
N VAL A 79 24.71 -2.54 -2.61
CA VAL A 79 24.84 -3.28 -3.86
C VAL A 79 25.32 -4.70 -3.62
N ALA A 80 26.05 -4.94 -2.52
CA ALA A 80 26.54 -6.27 -2.15
C ALA A 80 25.41 -7.27 -1.83
N ARG A 81 24.17 -6.77 -1.66
CA ARG A 81 22.96 -7.62 -1.51
C ARG A 81 22.50 -8.22 -2.84
N PHE A 82 22.98 -7.71 -3.96
CA PHE A 82 22.63 -8.17 -5.30
C PHE A 82 23.77 -9.00 -5.87
N ARG A 83 23.44 -10.02 -6.66
CA ARG A 83 24.43 -10.78 -7.42
C ARG A 83 25.04 -9.88 -8.49
N GLU A 84 26.28 -10.14 -8.88
CA GLU A 84 26.98 -9.37 -9.94
C GLU A 84 26.20 -9.37 -11.28
N ASN A 85 25.46 -10.44 -11.57
CA ASN A 85 24.60 -10.57 -12.76
C ASN A 85 23.12 -10.25 -12.50
N ALA A 86 22.79 -9.49 -11.44
CA ALA A 86 21.40 -9.12 -11.17
C ALA A 86 20.87 -8.12 -12.22
N PRO A 87 19.64 -8.30 -12.72
CA PRO A 87 19.04 -7.32 -13.62
C PRO A 87 18.87 -5.97 -12.90
N LEU A 88 18.87 -4.89 -13.66
CA LEU A 88 18.80 -3.52 -13.14
C LEU A 88 17.50 -3.24 -12.35
N TYR A 89 16.39 -3.88 -12.75
CA TYR A 89 15.08 -3.60 -12.17
C TYR A 89 14.99 -3.88 -10.65
N PRO A 90 15.42 -5.04 -10.11
CA PRO A 90 15.53 -5.26 -8.67
C PRO A 90 16.34 -4.21 -7.91
N LEU A 91 17.44 -3.73 -8.50
CA LEU A 91 18.30 -2.70 -7.91
C LEU A 91 17.54 -1.37 -7.83
N CYS A 92 16.94 -0.94 -8.95
CA CYS A 92 16.12 0.27 -9.01
C CYS A 92 14.94 0.21 -8.02
N ARG A 93 14.25 -0.93 -7.93
CA ARG A 93 13.10 -1.10 -7.03
C ARG A 93 13.50 -1.03 -5.56
N ALA A 94 14.66 -1.58 -5.20
CA ALA A 94 15.20 -1.45 -3.84
C ALA A 94 15.63 -0.01 -3.53
N TRP A 95 16.16 0.71 -4.51
CA TRP A 95 16.53 2.11 -4.38
C TRP A 95 15.30 3.02 -4.19
N VAL A 96 14.23 2.80 -4.98
CA VAL A 96 12.95 3.50 -4.83
C VAL A 96 12.38 3.26 -3.44
N LYS A 97 12.39 2.01 -2.96
CA LYS A 97 11.90 1.65 -1.62
C LYS A 97 12.70 2.25 -0.47
N ASN A 98 13.98 2.53 -0.66
CA ASN A 98 14.78 3.20 0.36
C ASN A 98 14.59 4.73 0.32
N ASN A 99 13.33 5.15 0.24
CA ASN A 99 12.95 6.55 0.28
C ASN A 99 12.52 6.90 1.71
N PRO A 100 13.33 7.67 2.47
CA PRO A 100 12.97 8.04 3.84
C PRO A 100 11.69 8.89 3.91
N ARG A 101 11.30 9.56 2.82
CA ARG A 101 10.08 10.38 2.76
C ARG A 101 8.79 9.55 2.65
N GLU A 102 8.85 8.39 2.01
CA GLU A 102 7.67 7.55 1.69
C GLU A 102 7.18 6.73 2.89
N LYS A 103 8.09 6.35 3.81
CA LYS A 103 7.74 5.61 5.03
C LYS A 103 6.79 6.39 5.95
N VAL A 104 6.80 7.72 5.88
CA VAL A 104 5.87 8.57 6.63
C VAL A 104 4.45 8.45 6.07
N GLU A 105 4.31 8.27 4.75
CA GLU A 105 3.00 8.15 4.10
C GLU A 105 2.41 6.74 4.24
N GLU A 106 3.22 5.68 4.08
CA GLU A 106 2.74 4.29 4.25
C GLU A 106 2.24 3.99 5.67
N ALA A 107 2.87 4.57 6.71
CA ALA A 107 2.42 4.41 8.09
C ALA A 107 1.04 5.03 8.37
N THR A 108 0.59 5.99 7.54
CA THR A 108 -0.73 6.61 7.66
C THR A 108 -1.82 5.92 6.82
N MET A 109 -1.44 4.98 5.95
CA MET A 109 -2.34 4.43 4.92
C MET A 109 -2.84 3.01 5.20
N SER A 110 -2.51 2.39 6.34
CA SER A 110 -2.82 0.98 6.58
C SER A 110 -3.69 0.72 7.82
N GLU A 111 -4.78 1.47 7.97
CA GLU A 111 -5.98 0.89 8.57
C GLU A 111 -7.07 0.80 7.48
N PRO A 112 -7.63 -0.39 7.19
CA PRO A 112 -8.75 -0.48 6.29
C PRO A 112 -9.89 0.36 6.89
N ARG A 113 -10.25 1.45 6.20
CA ARG A 113 -11.33 2.34 6.64
C ARG A 113 -12.54 1.49 6.99
N ARG A 114 -13.00 1.57 8.25
CA ARG A 114 -14.21 0.86 8.70
C ARG A 114 -15.36 1.28 7.78
N ARG A 115 -15.98 0.32 7.10
CA ARG A 115 -17.11 0.58 6.19
C ARG A 115 -18.27 1.12 7.03
N ILE A 116 -18.61 2.40 6.85
CA ILE A 116 -19.80 3.01 7.48
C ILE A 116 -21.04 2.30 6.91
N LYS A 117 -21.78 1.59 7.76
CA LYS A 117 -22.99 0.85 7.36
C LYS A 117 -24.16 1.82 7.28
N ARG A 118 -24.32 2.48 6.14
CA ARG A 118 -25.50 3.33 5.90
C ARG A 118 -26.73 2.48 5.60
N GLU A 119 -27.83 2.81 6.24
CA GLU A 119 -29.16 2.23 5.99
C GLU A 119 -29.78 2.85 4.74
N HIS A 120 -30.56 2.05 4.01
CA HIS A 120 -31.32 2.52 2.87
C HIS A 120 -32.69 3.01 3.36
N ASN A 121 -32.91 4.32 3.31
CA ASN A 121 -34.18 4.93 3.68
C ASN A 121 -34.53 6.00 2.61
N PRO A 122 -35.39 5.68 1.63
CA PRO A 122 -35.78 6.62 0.58
C PRO A 122 -36.74 7.71 1.09
N ASP A 123 -37.51 7.41 2.15
CA ASP A 123 -38.55 8.29 2.69
C ASP A 123 -38.01 9.28 3.75
N ILE A 124 -36.72 9.20 4.08
CA ILE A 124 -36.08 10.06 5.09
C ILE A 124 -36.30 11.56 4.84
N VAL A 125 -36.38 11.97 3.56
CA VAL A 125 -36.67 13.36 3.18
C VAL A 125 -38.09 13.74 3.60
N ASN A 126 -39.06 12.88 3.35
CA ASN A 126 -40.46 13.15 3.68
C ASN A 126 -40.67 13.14 5.20
N GLN A 127 -40.08 12.18 5.91
CA GLN A 127 -40.12 12.09 7.37
C GLN A 127 -39.51 13.33 8.05
N PHE A 128 -38.42 13.86 7.49
CA PHE A 128 -37.81 15.09 7.99
C PHE A 128 -38.69 16.32 7.71
N VAL A 129 -39.25 16.43 6.50
CA VAL A 129 -40.13 17.55 6.13
C VAL A 129 -41.46 17.52 6.88
N SER A 130 -42.01 16.34 7.19
CA SER A 130 -43.24 16.19 7.97
C SER A 130 -43.04 16.41 9.48
N GLY A 131 -41.79 16.49 9.95
CA GLY A 131 -41.47 16.64 11.36
C GLY A 131 -41.55 15.34 12.17
N GLU A 132 -41.74 14.19 11.52
CA GLU A 132 -41.65 12.87 12.16
C GLU A 132 -40.22 12.56 12.60
N LEU A 133 -39.23 13.03 11.83
CA LEU A 133 -37.82 12.91 12.15
C LEU A 133 -37.23 14.27 12.51
N LEU A 134 -36.85 14.44 13.77
CA LEU A 134 -36.32 15.71 14.29
C LEU A 134 -34.81 15.89 14.06
N GLU A 135 -34.04 14.79 14.02
CA GLU A 135 -32.58 14.81 13.89
C GLU A 135 -32.11 13.75 12.89
N ILE A 136 -31.19 14.13 12.01
CA ILE A 136 -30.56 13.24 11.03
C ILE A 136 -29.15 12.90 11.55
N THR A 137 -29.00 11.70 12.12
CA THR A 137 -27.72 11.22 12.65
C THR A 137 -26.77 10.76 11.53
N GLU A 138 -27.31 10.18 10.45
CA GLU A 138 -26.52 9.66 9.33
C GLU A 138 -27.18 9.96 7.98
N MET A 139 -26.35 10.11 6.95
CA MET A 139 -26.86 10.25 5.57
C MET A 139 -27.38 8.90 5.04
N PRO A 140 -28.46 8.91 4.24
CA PRO A 140 -29.00 7.69 3.64
C PRO A 140 -27.99 7.03 2.71
N ARG A 141 -28.11 5.71 2.56
CA ARG A 141 -27.31 4.95 1.59
C ARG A 141 -27.62 5.45 0.17
N PRO A 142 -26.58 5.70 -0.66
CA PRO A 142 -26.77 6.03 -2.07
C PRO A 142 -27.52 4.93 -2.82
N GLU A 143 -28.32 5.33 -3.80
CA GLU A 143 -29.10 4.41 -4.63
C GLU A 143 -28.20 3.58 -5.55
N SER A 144 -28.63 2.36 -5.87
CA SER A 144 -27.97 1.55 -6.89
C SER A 144 -28.36 2.06 -8.26
N THR A 145 -27.37 2.33 -9.10
CA THR A 145 -27.56 2.83 -10.46
C THR A 145 -26.88 1.89 -11.45
N GLN A 146 -27.51 1.67 -12.61
CA GLN A 146 -26.94 0.92 -13.73
C GLN A 146 -25.92 1.75 -14.53
N LEU A 147 -25.81 3.05 -14.23
CA LEU A 147 -24.88 3.96 -14.88
C LEU A 147 -23.51 3.84 -14.22
N GLU A 148 -22.47 3.81 -15.05
CA GLU A 148 -21.10 3.86 -14.56
C GLU A 148 -20.77 5.24 -13.97
N PRO A 149 -19.82 5.34 -13.03
CA PRO A 149 -19.43 6.63 -12.45
C PRO A 149 -18.78 7.59 -13.46
N PHE A 150 -18.21 7.06 -14.54
CA PHE A 150 -17.50 7.80 -15.58
C PHE A 150 -17.93 7.30 -16.96
N LEU A 151 -17.91 8.20 -17.96
CA LEU A 151 -18.07 7.81 -19.35
C LEU A 151 -16.85 6.99 -19.78
N SER A 152 -17.04 5.71 -20.02
CA SER A 152 -16.05 4.86 -20.67
C SER A 152 -16.20 5.02 -22.19
N VAL A 153 -15.43 5.95 -22.77
CA VAL A 153 -15.24 5.96 -24.22
C VAL A 153 -14.34 4.78 -24.54
N LYS A 154 -14.89 3.75 -25.18
CA LYS A 154 -14.07 2.64 -25.68
C LYS A 154 -13.14 3.22 -26.75
N PRO A 155 -11.81 3.07 -26.62
CA PRO A 155 -10.92 3.46 -27.70
C PRO A 155 -11.30 2.63 -28.92
N GLU A 156 -11.59 3.28 -30.04
CA GLU A 156 -11.69 2.58 -31.32
C GLU A 156 -10.34 1.90 -31.60
N PRO A 157 -10.33 0.67 -32.15
CA PRO A 157 -9.10 0.03 -32.54
C PRO A 157 -8.42 0.91 -33.58
N VAL A 158 -7.29 1.47 -33.16
CA VAL A 158 -6.39 2.27 -33.98
C VAL A 158 -5.88 1.38 -35.11
N GLY A 159 -6.40 1.58 -36.33
CA GLY A 159 -5.75 1.10 -37.55
C GLY A 159 -4.48 1.92 -37.84
N ASP A 160 -3.76 1.60 -38.91
CA ASP A 160 -2.61 2.39 -39.36
C ASP A 160 -3.03 3.86 -39.59
N PHE A 161 -2.66 4.73 -38.67
CA PHE A 161 -2.85 6.16 -38.81
C PHE A 161 -1.84 6.70 -39.81
N ASP A 162 -2.33 7.10 -40.98
CA ASP A 162 -1.54 7.79 -41.99
C ASP A 162 -1.39 9.27 -41.57
N ILE A 163 -0.32 9.57 -40.82
CA ILE A 163 -0.06 10.87 -40.15
C ILE A 163 -0.01 12.03 -41.16
N ASP A 164 0.31 11.75 -42.42
CA ASP A 164 0.66 12.76 -43.43
C ASP A 164 -0.51 13.19 -44.35
N LYS A 165 -1.75 12.76 -44.09
CA LYS A 165 -2.92 13.10 -44.95
C LYS A 165 -3.76 14.29 -44.50
N SER A 166 -3.37 15.02 -43.44
CA SER A 166 -4.12 16.22 -43.04
C SER A 166 -3.83 17.37 -44.00
N SER A 167 -4.76 17.64 -44.92
CA SER A 167 -4.74 18.80 -45.81
C SER A 167 -5.08 20.13 -45.10
N LYS A 168 -5.43 20.07 -43.81
CA LYS A 168 -5.88 21.23 -43.02
C LYS A 168 -4.70 21.99 -42.43
N SER A 169 -4.85 23.30 -42.34
CA SER A 169 -3.85 24.14 -41.68
C SER A 169 -3.79 23.84 -40.17
N LYS A 170 -2.65 24.15 -39.54
CA LYS A 170 -2.46 23.97 -38.09
C LYS A 170 -3.56 24.68 -37.27
N GLU A 171 -3.97 25.87 -37.72
CA GLU A 171 -4.95 26.70 -37.02
C GLU A 171 -6.34 26.07 -37.07
N GLU A 172 -6.77 25.60 -38.25
CA GLU A 172 -8.02 24.85 -38.43
C GLU A 172 -8.08 23.58 -37.57
N LEU A 173 -6.98 22.82 -37.50
CA LEU A 173 -6.91 21.61 -36.69
C LEU A 173 -7.08 21.89 -35.19
N ILE A 174 -6.48 22.98 -34.71
CA ILE A 174 -6.59 23.40 -33.31
C ILE A 174 -8.03 23.82 -32.99
N GLU A 175 -8.70 24.53 -33.90
CA GLU A 175 -10.10 24.93 -33.73
C GLU A 175 -11.03 23.71 -33.66
N GLU A 176 -10.87 22.76 -34.58
CA GLU A 176 -11.65 21.52 -34.59
C GLU A 176 -11.45 20.72 -33.29
N HIS A 177 -10.19 20.51 -32.88
CA HIS A 177 -9.91 19.81 -31.64
C HIS A 177 -10.48 20.57 -30.43
N ARG A 178 -10.39 21.90 -30.40
CA ARG A 178 -10.96 22.71 -29.32
C ARG A 178 -12.48 22.52 -29.21
N GLU A 179 -13.18 22.50 -30.34
CA GLU A 179 -14.62 22.24 -30.37
C GLU A 179 -14.95 20.80 -29.95
N GLN A 180 -14.21 19.82 -30.44
CA GLN A 180 -14.37 18.41 -30.06
C GLN A 180 -14.17 18.23 -28.54
N TRP A 181 -13.10 18.78 -27.98
CA TRP A 181 -12.82 18.72 -26.55
C TRP A 181 -13.86 19.46 -25.71
N LYS A 182 -14.43 20.56 -26.19
CA LYS A 182 -15.59 21.21 -25.55
C LYS A 182 -16.77 20.25 -25.48
N LYS A 183 -17.15 19.63 -26.60
CA LYS A 183 -18.26 18.66 -26.66
C LYS A 183 -18.01 17.46 -25.74
N ILE A 184 -16.79 16.90 -25.72
CA ILE A 184 -16.40 15.81 -24.84
C ILE A 184 -16.55 16.23 -23.37
N ARG A 185 -16.10 17.44 -23.02
CA ARG A 185 -16.22 17.97 -21.66
C ARG A 185 -17.68 18.16 -21.26
N GLU A 186 -18.50 18.74 -22.12
CA GLU A 186 -19.93 18.94 -21.88
C GLU A 186 -20.65 17.59 -21.68
N SER A 187 -20.37 16.61 -22.53
CA SER A 187 -20.88 15.24 -22.41
C SER A 187 -20.48 14.59 -21.09
N SER A 188 -19.20 14.70 -20.70
CA SER A 188 -18.69 14.18 -19.43
C SER A 188 -19.35 14.84 -18.22
N ILE A 189 -19.54 16.17 -18.26
CA ILE A 189 -20.24 16.91 -17.21
C ILE A 189 -21.70 16.47 -17.12
N ALA A 190 -22.40 16.36 -18.25
CA ALA A 190 -23.80 15.95 -18.31
C ALA A 190 -23.99 14.53 -17.77
N HIS A 191 -23.12 13.59 -18.16
CA HIS A 191 -23.14 12.23 -17.64
C HIS A 191 -22.91 12.20 -16.13
N ARG A 192 -21.91 12.95 -15.64
CA ARG A 192 -21.62 13.01 -14.20
C ARG A 192 -22.79 13.60 -13.42
N LYS A 193 -23.47 14.60 -13.97
CA LYS A 193 -24.69 15.17 -13.38
C LYS A 193 -25.79 14.10 -13.29
N LYS A 194 -26.07 13.38 -14.39
CA LYS A 194 -27.07 12.31 -14.43
C LYS A 194 -26.76 11.18 -13.44
N TYR A 195 -25.51 10.74 -13.38
CA TYR A 195 -25.06 9.73 -12.43
C TYR A 195 -25.23 10.21 -10.99
N ASN A 196 -24.84 11.45 -10.69
CA ASN A 196 -24.98 12.00 -9.35
C ASN A 196 -26.45 12.14 -8.93
N GLU A 197 -27.33 12.59 -9.83
CA GLU A 197 -28.76 12.69 -9.57
C GLU A 197 -29.38 11.30 -9.32
N ALA A 198 -29.05 10.32 -10.14
CA ALA A 198 -29.57 8.96 -10.00
C ALA A 198 -29.04 8.25 -8.74
N ARG A 199 -27.80 8.52 -8.32
CA ARG A 199 -27.18 7.83 -7.17
C ARG A 199 -27.38 8.56 -5.84
N TYR A 200 -27.35 9.89 -5.86
CA TYR A 200 -27.32 10.73 -4.65
C TYR A 200 -28.49 11.73 -4.57
N GLY A 201 -29.51 11.60 -5.44
CA GLY A 201 -30.63 12.54 -5.48
C GLY A 201 -31.37 12.68 -4.15
N THR A 202 -31.62 11.58 -3.44
CA THR A 202 -32.24 11.59 -2.10
C THR A 202 -31.39 12.33 -1.07
N SER A 203 -30.08 12.04 -1.02
CA SER A 203 -29.15 12.76 -0.15
C SER A 203 -29.07 14.25 -0.45
N PHE A 204 -29.13 14.67 -1.72
CA PHE A 204 -29.14 16.10 -2.07
C PHE A 204 -30.44 16.78 -1.64
N LYS A 205 -31.60 16.15 -1.85
CA LYS A 205 -32.89 16.66 -1.36
C LYS A 205 -32.90 16.81 0.16
N LEU A 206 -32.31 15.85 0.87
CA LEU A 206 -32.17 15.91 2.33
C LEU A 206 -31.29 17.08 2.78
N LEU A 207 -30.15 17.29 2.12
CA LEU A 207 -29.27 18.43 2.39
C LEU A 207 -29.95 19.78 2.09
N GLU A 208 -30.78 19.84 1.05
CA GLU A 208 -31.57 21.03 0.73
C GLU A 208 -32.64 21.29 1.79
N ALA A 209 -33.31 20.25 2.28
CA ALA A 209 -34.27 20.35 3.38
C ALA A 209 -33.60 20.80 4.70
N LEU A 210 -32.38 20.32 4.99
CA LEU A 210 -31.58 20.72 6.16
C LEU A 210 -31.09 22.18 6.11
N LYS A 211 -30.99 22.78 4.93
CA LYS A 211 -30.51 24.16 4.77
C LYS A 211 -31.60 25.19 5.03
N LYS A 212 -32.87 24.80 4.91
CA LYS A 212 -34.03 25.66 5.18
C LYS A 212 -34.23 25.81 6.69
#